data_AF-A0AAD9NL36-F1
#
_entry.id   AF-A0AAD9NL36-F1
#
_cell.length_a   1.000
_cell.length_b   1.000
_cell.length_c   1.000
_cell.angle_alpha   90.00
_cell.angle_beta   90.00
_cell.angle_gamma   90.00
#
_symmetry.space_group_name_H-M   'P 1'
#
loop_
_entity.id
_entity.type
_entity.pdbx_description
1 polymer ?
#
loop_
_entity_poly.entity_id
_entity_poly.type
_entity_poly.pdbx_seq_one_letter_code
_entity_poly.pdbx_strand_id
1 'polypeptide(L)'
;MLYSLRLSVPIRHVFRVLQRYSSGLLSSLANLLTDLRTEGVVLVYKLVELVFRVVPEQGPAVFTSMLPNIFKSIAEDQLYPMVASLHLSLFARIILQNQGFFWQFLEHLAKELGTQSSDVLASFLDGWFDKMDGVIETERKKLCSLSLASLLTCNQSVVMQRFASVISVCVEVLHDVCRSDVDTSAYIDALVHDSTEELPEDEQETEHEKRKRLLCCQDPVYTVNLKEYILVQLQACQQQHGEETFKKLIDSVDVEIMQQLQEFMKV
;
A
#
# COMPACT_ATOMS: atom_id res chain seq x y z
N MET A 1 13.21 10.66 7.52
CA MET A 1 12.82 11.40 8.74
C MET A 1 11.35 11.79 8.64
N LEU A 2 10.45 10.80 8.57
CA LEU A 2 8.99 10.98 8.53
C LEU A 2 8.38 9.87 9.38
N TYR A 3 7.32 10.20 10.13
CA TYR A 3 6.60 9.35 11.10
C TYR A 3 7.24 9.17 12.49
N SER A 4 7.43 10.29 13.20
CA SER A 4 7.36 10.31 14.68
C SER A 4 6.02 10.96 15.08
N LEU A 5 4.91 10.33 14.71
CA LEU A 5 3.60 10.73 15.24
C LEU A 5 3.50 10.20 16.67
N ARG A 6 3.51 11.14 17.63
CA ARG A 6 3.13 10.86 19.02
C ARG A 6 1.77 10.14 18.99
N LEU A 7 1.78 8.83 19.28
CA LEU A 7 0.59 7.99 19.34
C LEU A 7 -0.50 8.71 20.13
N SER A 8 -1.60 9.06 19.46
CA SER A 8 -2.78 9.61 20.11
C SER A 8 -3.27 8.60 21.17
N VAL A 9 -3.78 9.10 22.30
CA VAL A 9 -4.24 8.29 23.45
C VAL A 9 -5.14 7.08 23.04
N PRO A 10 -6.03 7.19 22.03
CA PRO A 10 -6.86 6.06 21.57
C PRO A 10 -6.05 4.89 20.97
N ILE A 11 -4.98 5.16 20.21
CA ILE A 11 -4.19 4.14 19.51
C ILE A 11 -3.45 3.23 20.52
N ARG A 12 -2.99 3.80 21.64
CA ARG A 12 -2.36 3.04 22.73
C ARG A 12 -3.30 2.01 23.36
N HIS A 13 -4.60 2.28 23.39
CA HIS A 13 -5.60 1.36 23.96
C HIS A 13 -5.87 0.20 23.01
N VAL A 14 -5.97 0.47 21.71
CA VAL A 14 -6.12 -0.56 20.66
C VAL A 14 -4.93 -1.53 20.69
N PHE A 15 -3.71 -1.01 20.74
CA PHE A 15 -2.52 -1.86 20.82
C PHE A 15 -2.51 -2.75 22.08
N ARG A 16 -2.88 -2.22 23.25
CA ARG A 16 -2.98 -3.02 24.49
C ARG A 16 -4.03 -4.12 24.40
N VAL A 17 -5.18 -3.84 23.76
CA VAL A 17 -6.22 -4.85 23.52
C VAL A 17 -5.69 -5.94 22.60
N LEU A 18 -5.05 -5.56 21.49
CA LEU A 18 -4.45 -6.50 20.55
C LEU A 18 -3.38 -7.37 21.22
N GLN A 19 -2.46 -6.80 21.99
CA GLN A 19 -1.45 -7.57 22.72
C GLN A 19 -2.07 -8.55 23.73
N ARG A 20 -3.16 -8.16 24.39
CA ARG A 20 -3.81 -8.98 25.42
C ARG A 20 -4.62 -10.14 24.85
N TYR A 21 -5.22 -9.97 23.67
CA TYR A 21 -6.16 -10.92 23.09
C TYR A 21 -5.74 -11.48 21.73
N SER A 22 -4.54 -11.17 21.24
CA SER A 22 -4.05 -11.55 19.91
C SER A 22 -4.11 -13.06 19.67
N SER A 23 -3.65 -13.88 20.62
CA SER A 23 -3.61 -15.33 20.45
C SER A 23 -5.00 -15.94 20.23
N GLY A 24 -5.98 -15.56 21.05
CA GLY A 24 -7.37 -16.01 20.92
C GLY A 24 -8.08 -15.42 19.71
N LEU A 25 -7.76 -14.17 19.34
CA LEU A 25 -8.28 -13.53 18.13
C LEU A 25 -7.78 -14.27 16.88
N LEU A 26 -6.47 -14.50 16.76
CA LEU A 26 -5.86 -15.17 15.61
C LEU A 26 -6.35 -16.60 15.45
N SER A 27 -6.44 -17.37 16.54
CA SER A 27 -6.97 -18.73 16.48
C SER A 27 -8.42 -18.74 15.99
N SER A 28 -9.23 -17.77 16.44
CA SER A 28 -10.62 -17.64 16.02
C SER A 28 -10.74 -17.22 14.55
N LEU A 29 -9.93 -16.25 14.11
CA LEU A 29 -9.91 -15.82 12.71
C LEU A 29 -9.42 -16.92 11.77
N ALA A 30 -8.38 -17.66 12.15
CA ALA A 30 -7.87 -18.79 11.37
C ALA A 30 -8.94 -19.88 11.20
N ASN A 31 -9.65 -20.24 12.28
CA ASN A 31 -10.75 -21.21 12.22
C ASN A 31 -11.91 -20.70 11.36
N LEU A 32 -12.25 -19.41 11.46
CA LEU A 32 -13.29 -18.81 10.63
C LEU A 32 -12.93 -18.87 9.14
N LEU A 33 -11.68 -18.56 8.78
CA LEU A 33 -11.25 -18.58 7.38
C LEU A 33 -11.38 -19.95 6.70
N THR A 34 -11.41 -21.06 7.45
CA THR A 34 -11.59 -22.40 6.88
C THR A 34 -13.03 -22.74 6.50
N ASP A 35 -14.02 -22.02 7.04
CA ASP A 35 -15.45 -22.37 6.92
C ASP A 35 -16.31 -21.21 6.37
N LEU A 36 -15.66 -20.10 5.97
CA LEU A 36 -16.35 -18.93 5.46
C LEU A 36 -16.44 -18.94 3.93
N ARG A 37 -17.61 -18.49 3.44
CA ARG A 37 -17.75 -18.03 2.05
C ARG A 37 -16.91 -16.78 1.82
N THR A 38 -16.66 -16.46 0.55
CA THR A 38 -15.83 -15.33 0.11
C THR A 38 -16.20 -14.00 0.79
N GLU A 39 -17.48 -13.71 1.02
CA GLU A 39 -17.91 -12.50 1.71
C GLU A 39 -17.44 -12.44 3.17
N GLY A 40 -17.45 -13.58 3.86
CA GLY A 40 -16.93 -13.69 5.22
C GLY A 40 -15.41 -13.52 5.27
N VAL A 41 -14.70 -14.14 4.31
CA VAL A 41 -13.25 -13.98 4.16
C VAL A 41 -12.87 -12.51 3.95
N VAL A 42 -13.63 -11.80 3.12
CA VAL A 42 -13.49 -10.35 2.90
C VAL A 42 -13.64 -9.56 4.20
N LEU A 43 -14.64 -9.87 5.02
CA LEU A 43 -14.84 -9.19 6.32
C LEU A 43 -13.68 -9.42 7.29
N VAL A 44 -13.13 -10.64 7.32
CA VAL A 44 -11.94 -10.96 8.13
C VAL A 44 -10.76 -10.12 7.68
N TYR A 45 -10.44 -10.06 6.39
CA TYR A 45 -9.30 -9.28 5.91
C TYR A 45 -9.51 -7.77 6.06
N LYS A 46 -10.75 -7.25 5.96
CA LYS A 46 -11.07 -5.86 6.31
C LYS A 46 -10.78 -5.53 7.77
N LEU A 47 -11.02 -6.47 8.69
CA LEU A 47 -10.64 -6.31 10.10
C LEU A 47 -9.11 -6.26 10.26
N VAL A 48 -8.37 -7.16 9.60
CA VAL A 48 -6.90 -7.16 9.63
C VAL A 48 -6.35 -5.84 9.08
N GLU A 49 -6.90 -5.37 7.95
CA GLU A 49 -6.50 -4.11 7.34
C GLU A 49 -6.76 -2.91 8.25
N LEU A 50 -7.91 -2.91 8.95
CA LEU A 50 -8.21 -1.88 9.94
C LEU A 50 -7.16 -1.84 11.05
N VAL A 51 -6.69 -3.00 11.52
CA VAL A 51 -5.61 -3.05 12.52
C VAL A 51 -4.33 -2.44 11.97
N PHE A 52 -3.96 -2.75 10.71
CA PHE A 52 -2.75 -2.18 10.09
C PHE A 52 -2.88 -0.67 9.90
N ARG A 53 -4.09 -0.18 9.62
CA ARG A 53 -4.36 1.27 9.53
C ARG A 53 -4.22 1.98 10.89
N VAL A 54 -4.73 1.38 11.96
CA VAL A 54 -4.71 2.00 13.30
C VAL A 54 -3.35 1.88 13.99
N VAL A 55 -2.64 0.76 13.77
CA VAL A 55 -1.36 0.44 14.44
C VAL A 55 -0.35 -0.09 13.41
N PRO A 56 0.16 0.74 12.48
CA PRO A 56 0.97 0.26 11.34
C PRO A 56 2.32 -0.37 11.74
N GLU A 57 2.94 0.11 12.81
CA GLU A 57 4.23 -0.40 13.27
C GLU A 57 4.14 -1.76 13.96
N GLN A 58 3.10 -1.98 14.78
CA GLN A 58 2.98 -3.19 15.60
C GLN A 58 1.89 -4.17 15.13
N GLY A 59 0.90 -3.69 14.37
CA GLY A 59 -0.21 -4.48 13.85
C GLY A 59 0.25 -5.68 13.02
N PRO A 60 1.15 -5.52 12.02
CA PRO A 60 1.64 -6.64 11.22
C PRO A 60 2.25 -7.77 12.04
N ALA A 61 2.98 -7.45 13.12
CA ALA A 61 3.58 -8.44 14.00
C ALA A 61 2.53 -9.34 14.69
N VAL A 62 1.34 -8.82 14.96
CA VAL A 62 0.22 -9.58 15.53
C VAL A 62 -0.25 -10.65 14.55
N PHE A 63 -0.25 -10.40 13.25
CA PHE A 63 -0.80 -11.30 12.22
C PHE A 63 0.27 -12.13 11.50
N THR A 64 1.47 -12.26 12.07
CA THR A 64 2.63 -12.97 11.48
C THR A 64 2.31 -14.39 11.02
N SER A 65 1.42 -15.12 11.71
CA SER A 65 1.02 -16.47 11.32
C SER A 65 0.14 -16.53 10.07
N MET A 66 -0.52 -15.43 9.69
CA MET A 66 -1.41 -15.36 8.53
C MET A 66 -0.70 -14.83 7.28
N LEU A 67 0.30 -13.96 7.47
CA LEU A 67 0.98 -13.26 6.38
C LEU A 67 1.64 -14.19 5.33
N PRO A 68 2.29 -15.32 5.68
CA PRO A 68 2.90 -16.20 4.68
C PRO A 68 1.89 -16.73 3.65
N ASN A 69 0.69 -17.11 4.09
CA ASN A 69 -0.34 -17.64 3.19
C ASN A 69 -0.91 -16.53 2.29
N ILE A 70 -1.16 -15.34 2.86
CA ILE A 70 -1.61 -14.16 2.12
C ILE A 70 -0.57 -13.73 1.07
N PHE A 71 0.71 -13.79 1.43
CA PHE A 71 1.81 -13.41 0.53
C PHE A 71 1.91 -14.39 -0.65
N LYS A 72 1.90 -15.69 -0.37
CA LYS A 72 1.95 -16.73 -1.40
C LYS A 72 0.75 -16.65 -2.33
N SER A 73 -0.45 -16.38 -1.81
CA SER A 73 -1.64 -16.30 -2.63
C SER A 73 -1.61 -15.11 -3.61
N ILE A 74 -0.86 -14.05 -3.34
CA ILE A 74 -0.63 -12.97 -4.32
C ILE A 74 0.20 -13.46 -5.52
N ALA A 75 1.11 -14.41 -5.32
CA ALA A 75 1.88 -14.99 -6.41
C ALA A 75 1.12 -16.07 -7.20
N GLU A 76 -0.03 -16.54 -6.70
CA GLU A 76 -0.84 -17.61 -7.31
C GLU A 76 -2.02 -17.04 -8.13
N ASP A 77 -2.46 -17.75 -9.17
CA ASP A 77 -3.48 -17.26 -10.13
C ASP A 77 -4.94 -17.40 -9.66
N GLN A 78 -5.20 -18.11 -8.56
CA GLN A 78 -6.55 -18.59 -8.20
C GLN A 78 -7.27 -17.74 -7.15
N LEU A 79 -7.05 -16.41 -7.14
CA LEU A 79 -7.71 -15.52 -6.19
C LEU A 79 -8.89 -14.77 -6.83
N TYR A 80 -10.02 -14.76 -6.11
CA TYR A 80 -11.11 -13.83 -6.40
C TYR A 80 -10.59 -12.38 -6.35
N PRO A 81 -10.89 -11.52 -7.35
CA PRO A 81 -10.33 -10.16 -7.43
C PRO A 81 -10.50 -9.33 -6.16
N MET A 82 -11.65 -9.44 -5.50
CA MET A 82 -11.91 -8.73 -4.24
C MET A 82 -10.97 -9.16 -3.10
N VAL A 83 -10.62 -10.45 -3.03
CA VAL A 83 -9.70 -10.99 -2.02
C VAL A 83 -8.27 -10.61 -2.38
N ALA A 84 -7.89 -10.74 -3.65
CA ALA A 84 -6.59 -10.28 -4.16
C ALA A 84 -6.35 -8.80 -3.81
N SER A 85 -7.33 -7.94 -4.10
CA SER A 85 -7.31 -6.52 -3.76
C SER A 85 -7.07 -6.25 -2.27
N LEU A 86 -7.69 -7.03 -1.38
CA LEU A 86 -7.43 -6.96 0.06
C LEU A 86 -6.01 -7.42 0.42
N HIS A 87 -5.55 -8.54 -0.13
CA HIS A 87 -4.20 -9.05 0.12
C HIS A 87 -3.13 -8.04 -0.31
N LEU A 88 -3.25 -7.47 -1.51
CA LEU A 88 -2.37 -6.41 -2.00
C LEU A 88 -2.38 -5.22 -1.05
N SER A 89 -3.55 -4.78 -0.58
CA SER A 89 -3.62 -3.64 0.36
C SER A 89 -2.98 -3.90 1.71
N LEU A 90 -3.02 -5.14 2.22
CA LEU A 90 -2.35 -5.49 3.47
C LEU A 90 -0.84 -5.32 3.32
N PHE A 91 -0.26 -5.88 2.26
CA PHE A 91 1.18 -5.73 2.00
C PHE A 91 1.56 -4.32 1.57
N ALA A 92 0.67 -3.58 0.89
CA ALA A 92 0.89 -2.18 0.55
C ALA A 92 1.06 -1.33 1.80
N ARG A 93 0.25 -1.57 2.84
CA ARG A 93 0.40 -0.90 4.14
C ARG A 93 1.69 -1.27 4.83
N ILE A 94 2.06 -2.56 4.83
CA ILE A 94 3.31 -3.01 5.45
C ILE A 94 4.51 -2.36 4.74
N ILE A 95 4.56 -2.38 3.41
CA ILE A 95 5.64 -1.77 2.63
C ILE A 95 5.66 -0.26 2.82
N LEU A 96 4.52 0.43 2.77
CA LEU A 96 4.51 1.88 2.85
C LEU A 96 4.82 2.42 4.26
N GLN A 97 4.38 1.71 5.32
CA GLN A 97 4.40 2.23 6.69
C GLN A 97 5.35 1.47 7.63
N ASN A 98 5.85 0.29 7.24
CA ASN A 98 6.68 -0.56 8.07
C ASN A 98 7.66 -1.43 7.24
N GLN A 99 8.47 -0.79 6.39
CA GLN A 99 9.44 -1.47 5.52
C GLN A 99 10.39 -2.39 6.30
N GLY A 100 10.81 -2.00 7.51
CA GLY A 100 11.69 -2.83 8.34
C GLY A 100 11.09 -4.20 8.65
N PHE A 101 9.80 -4.26 8.96
CA PHE A 101 9.08 -5.52 9.13
C PHE A 101 8.95 -6.28 7.81
N PHE A 102 8.64 -5.61 6.70
CA PHE A 102 8.52 -6.25 5.38
C PHE A 102 9.79 -7.03 5.00
N TRP A 103 10.96 -6.40 5.13
CA TRP A 103 12.22 -7.03 4.76
C TRP A 103 12.58 -8.21 5.68
N GLN A 104 12.33 -8.08 6.99
CA GLN A 104 12.51 -9.19 7.94
C GLN A 104 11.58 -10.37 7.63
N PHE A 105 10.32 -10.08 7.32
CA PHE A 105 9.34 -11.08 6.90
C PHE A 105 9.79 -11.79 5.62
N LEU A 106 10.24 -11.05 4.61
CA LEU A 106 10.71 -11.59 3.34
C LEU A 106 11.91 -12.52 3.53
N GLU A 107 12.90 -12.10 4.33
CA GLU A 107 14.07 -12.94 4.65
C GLU A 107 13.69 -14.22 5.39
N HIS A 108 12.74 -14.14 6.31
CA HIS A 108 12.25 -15.32 7.03
C HIS A 108 11.54 -16.29 6.09
N LEU A 109 10.62 -15.78 5.26
CA LEU A 109 9.89 -16.57 4.28
C LEU A 109 10.82 -17.23 3.26
N ALA A 110 11.84 -16.51 2.80
CA ALA A 110 12.84 -17.05 1.88
C ALA A 110 13.62 -18.22 2.50
N LYS A 111 14.01 -18.11 3.78
CA LYS A 111 14.65 -19.21 4.53
C LYS A 111 13.74 -20.42 4.67
N GLU A 112 12.46 -20.22 4.97
CA GLU A 112 11.48 -21.32 5.07
C GLU A 112 11.27 -22.03 3.72
N LEU A 113 11.30 -21.28 2.62
CA LEU A 113 11.16 -21.82 1.26
C LEU A 113 12.47 -22.37 0.67
N GLY A 114 13.61 -22.19 1.35
CA GLY A 114 14.92 -22.62 0.86
C GLY A 114 15.37 -21.88 -0.39
N THR A 115 14.99 -20.61 -0.55
CA THR A 115 15.32 -19.76 -1.72
C THR A 115 15.85 -18.40 -1.29
N GLN A 116 16.23 -17.55 -2.25
CA GLN A 116 16.72 -16.20 -2.00
C GLN A 116 15.57 -15.21 -1.84
N SER A 117 15.73 -14.23 -0.94
CA SER A 117 14.73 -13.16 -0.74
C SER A 117 14.43 -12.39 -2.04
N SER A 118 15.41 -12.28 -2.95
CA SER A 118 15.24 -11.68 -4.27
C SER A 118 14.19 -12.42 -5.11
N ASP A 119 14.21 -13.75 -5.07
CA ASP A 119 13.36 -14.59 -5.91
C ASP A 119 11.93 -14.61 -5.37
N VAL A 120 11.79 -14.60 -4.04
CA VAL A 120 10.50 -14.42 -3.36
C VAL A 120 9.90 -13.05 -3.69
N LEU A 121 10.70 -11.99 -3.63
CA LEU A 121 10.25 -10.65 -3.99
C LEU A 121 9.87 -10.55 -5.48
N ALA A 122 10.65 -11.16 -6.35
CA ALA A 122 10.39 -11.16 -7.80
C ALA A 122 9.02 -11.78 -8.10
N SER A 123 8.79 -13.00 -7.60
CA SER A 123 7.51 -13.71 -7.77
C SER A 123 6.34 -12.95 -7.16
N PHE A 124 6.54 -12.30 -6.02
CA PHE A 124 5.52 -11.49 -5.38
C PHE A 124 5.15 -10.25 -6.20
N LEU A 125 6.14 -9.53 -6.74
CA LEU A 125 5.91 -8.35 -7.56
C LEU A 125 5.25 -8.71 -8.89
N ASP A 126 5.64 -9.82 -9.51
CA ASP A 126 5.00 -10.29 -10.75
C ASP A 126 3.51 -10.58 -10.50
N GLY A 127 3.21 -11.38 -9.46
CA GLY A 127 1.83 -11.65 -9.08
C GLY A 127 1.05 -10.41 -8.61
N TRP A 128 1.74 -9.41 -8.05
CA TRP A 128 1.15 -8.11 -7.73
C TRP A 128 0.71 -7.38 -8.99
N PHE A 129 1.60 -7.26 -9.98
CA PHE A 129 1.29 -6.55 -11.23
C PHE A 129 0.15 -7.24 -11.98
N ASP A 130 0.15 -8.58 -12.06
CA ASP A 130 -0.91 -9.36 -12.71
C ASP A 130 -2.30 -9.14 -12.07
N LYS A 131 -2.34 -8.72 -10.80
CA LYS A 131 -3.57 -8.51 -10.04
C LYS A 131 -4.02 -7.05 -9.99
N MET A 132 -3.23 -6.10 -10.51
CA MET A 132 -3.55 -4.67 -10.45
C MET A 132 -4.86 -4.34 -11.19
N ASP A 133 -5.11 -4.95 -12.35
CA ASP A 133 -6.35 -4.77 -13.14
C ASP A 133 -7.61 -5.17 -12.34
N GLY A 134 -7.47 -6.08 -11.38
CA GLY A 134 -8.55 -6.54 -10.50
C GLY A 134 -8.85 -5.59 -9.34
N VAL A 135 -8.02 -4.56 -9.10
CA VAL A 135 -8.20 -3.60 -8.01
C VAL A 135 -9.12 -2.47 -8.48
N ILE A 136 -10.41 -2.54 -8.11
CA ILE A 136 -11.41 -1.56 -8.59
C ILE A 136 -11.43 -0.28 -7.75
N GLU A 137 -11.26 -0.39 -6.43
CA GLU A 137 -11.37 0.75 -5.50
C GLU A 137 -10.19 1.73 -5.70
N THR A 138 -10.50 2.98 -6.07
CA THR A 138 -9.51 4.03 -6.39
C THR A 138 -8.55 4.30 -5.22
N GLU A 139 -9.05 4.32 -3.98
CA GLU A 139 -8.24 4.50 -2.78
C GLU A 139 -7.21 3.38 -2.60
N ARG A 140 -7.60 2.16 -2.99
CA ARG A 140 -6.75 0.99 -2.89
C ARG A 140 -5.73 0.96 -4.02
N LYS A 141 -6.11 1.36 -5.22
CA LYS A 141 -5.16 1.62 -6.33
C LYS A 141 -4.10 2.64 -5.91
N LYS A 142 -4.52 3.78 -5.32
CA LYS A 142 -3.62 4.80 -4.77
C LYS A 142 -2.65 4.23 -3.73
N LEU A 143 -3.15 3.46 -2.77
CA LEU A 143 -2.32 2.80 -1.75
C LEU A 143 -1.28 1.86 -2.39
N CYS A 144 -1.68 1.05 -3.36
CA CYS A 144 -0.76 0.16 -4.09
C CYS A 144 0.32 0.95 -4.83
N SER A 145 -0.06 2.03 -5.52
CA SER A 145 0.86 2.91 -6.23
C SER A 145 1.87 3.59 -5.30
N LEU A 146 1.42 4.16 -4.17
CA LEU A 146 2.30 4.72 -3.14
C LEU A 146 3.30 3.66 -2.62
N SER A 147 2.81 2.45 -2.34
CA SER A 147 3.65 1.35 -1.88
C SER A 147 4.71 0.96 -2.90
N LEU A 148 4.33 0.74 -4.17
CA LEU A 148 5.25 0.35 -5.24
C LEU A 148 6.29 1.45 -5.51
N ALA A 149 5.86 2.72 -5.56
CA ALA A 149 6.77 3.85 -5.69
C ALA A 149 7.78 3.93 -4.54
N SER A 150 7.37 3.60 -3.31
CA SER A 150 8.27 3.57 -2.15
C SER A 150 9.40 2.54 -2.27
N LEU A 151 9.20 1.46 -3.04
CA LEU A 151 10.21 0.43 -3.27
C LEU A 151 11.34 0.89 -4.18
N LEU A 152 11.13 1.93 -4.99
CA LEU A 152 12.14 2.48 -5.91
C LEU A 152 13.39 2.98 -5.18
N THR A 153 13.27 3.30 -3.88
CA THR A 153 14.37 3.80 -3.04
C THR A 153 15.00 2.74 -2.14
N CYS A 154 14.57 1.47 -2.24
CA CYS A 154 15.04 0.39 -1.36
C CYS A 154 16.35 -0.31 -1.81
N ASN A 155 16.99 0.13 -2.89
CA ASN A 155 18.22 -0.46 -3.45
C ASN A 155 18.14 -1.95 -3.81
N GLN A 156 17.00 -2.42 -4.32
CA GLN A 156 16.82 -3.82 -4.71
C GLN A 156 16.87 -3.96 -6.22
N SER A 157 17.80 -4.76 -6.75
CA SER A 157 17.94 -5.01 -8.18
C SER A 157 16.67 -5.57 -8.81
N VAL A 158 15.96 -6.43 -8.07
CA VAL A 158 14.67 -7.02 -8.45
C VAL A 158 13.60 -5.97 -8.73
N VAL A 159 13.58 -4.89 -7.94
CA VAL A 159 12.65 -3.76 -8.13
C VAL A 159 13.07 -2.96 -9.37
N MET A 160 14.37 -2.72 -9.55
CA MET A 160 14.89 -1.99 -10.72
C MET A 160 14.64 -2.73 -12.03
N GLN A 161 14.71 -4.07 -12.04
CA GLN A 161 14.33 -4.88 -13.19
C GLN A 161 12.85 -4.76 -13.57
N ARG A 162 12.00 -4.35 -12.62
CA ARG A 162 10.56 -4.13 -12.77
C ARG A 162 10.20 -2.64 -12.77
N PHE A 163 11.18 -1.77 -12.99
CA PHE A 163 10.99 -0.31 -12.94
C PHE A 163 9.85 0.13 -13.87
N ALA A 164 9.85 -0.35 -15.13
CA ALA A 164 8.78 -0.04 -16.08
C ALA A 164 7.39 -0.42 -15.56
N SER A 165 7.21 -1.61 -15.00
CA SER A 165 5.93 -2.05 -14.41
C SER A 165 5.49 -1.16 -13.25
N VAL A 166 6.42 -0.76 -12.38
CA VAL A 166 6.12 0.20 -11.29
C VAL A 166 5.63 1.53 -11.85
N ILE A 167 6.32 2.07 -12.86
CA ILE A 167 5.93 3.35 -13.48
C ILE A 167 4.59 3.26 -14.20
N SER A 168 4.34 2.17 -14.94
CA SER A 168 3.05 1.95 -15.60
C SER A 168 1.90 1.95 -14.61
N VAL A 169 2.02 1.23 -13.48
CA VAL A 169 1.02 1.27 -12.41
C VAL A 169 0.88 2.67 -11.83
N CYS A 170 1.99 3.38 -11.61
CA CYS A 170 1.93 4.76 -11.10
C CYS A 170 1.14 5.68 -12.02
N VAL A 171 1.37 5.61 -13.34
CA VAL A 171 0.69 6.44 -14.35
C VAL A 171 -0.78 6.06 -14.48
N GLU A 172 -1.12 4.78 -14.53
CA GLU A 172 -2.52 4.33 -14.57
C GLU A 172 -3.30 4.87 -13.36
N VAL A 173 -2.73 4.74 -12.17
CA VAL A 173 -3.37 5.22 -10.94
C VAL A 173 -3.42 6.75 -10.87
N LEU A 174 -2.46 7.47 -11.46
CA LEU A 174 -2.56 8.93 -11.62
C LEU A 174 -3.78 9.32 -12.47
N HIS A 175 -4.09 8.58 -13.55
CA HIS A 175 -5.32 8.83 -14.31
C HIS A 175 -6.59 8.56 -13.50
N ASP A 176 -6.59 7.54 -12.65
CA ASP A 176 -7.76 7.23 -11.80
C ASP A 176 -7.99 8.28 -10.72
N VAL A 177 -6.92 8.78 -10.11
CA VAL A 177 -6.93 9.64 -8.91
C VAL A 177 -6.95 11.13 -9.25
N CYS A 178 -6.19 11.56 -10.25
CA CYS A 178 -6.04 12.97 -10.56
C CYS A 178 -7.26 13.52 -11.32
N ARG A 179 -7.57 14.79 -11.06
CA ARG A 179 -8.58 15.55 -11.80
C ARG A 179 -7.97 16.87 -12.25
N SER A 180 -8.42 17.38 -13.39
CA SER A 180 -8.02 18.71 -13.85
C SER A 180 -8.76 19.75 -13.03
N ASP A 181 -8.00 20.62 -12.37
CA ASP A 181 -8.51 21.78 -11.69
C ASP A 181 -8.95 22.82 -12.73
N VAL A 182 -10.20 23.28 -12.62
CA VAL A 182 -10.84 24.14 -13.63
C VAL A 182 -10.22 25.54 -13.64
N ASP A 183 -9.68 25.98 -12.51
CA ASP A 183 -9.19 27.36 -12.31
C ASP A 183 -7.70 27.48 -12.61
N THR A 184 -6.92 26.45 -12.28
CA THR A 184 -5.45 26.44 -12.42
C THR A 184 -4.97 25.62 -13.62
N SER A 185 -5.84 24.84 -14.27
CA SER A 185 -5.48 23.83 -15.28
C SER A 185 -4.47 22.78 -14.79
N ALA A 186 -4.19 22.73 -13.48
CA ALA A 186 -3.26 21.79 -12.88
C ALA A 186 -3.97 20.48 -12.53
N TYR A 187 -3.22 19.38 -12.50
CA TYR A 187 -3.74 18.10 -11.99
C TYR A 187 -3.66 18.07 -10.45
N ILE A 188 -4.83 17.93 -9.82
CA ILE A 188 -5.01 17.75 -8.38
C ILE A 188 -5.32 16.30 -8.05
N ASP A 189 -4.79 15.80 -6.94
CA ASP A 189 -5.10 14.47 -6.42
C ASP A 189 -6.44 14.53 -5.66
N ALA A 190 -7.51 14.01 -6.26
CA ALA A 190 -8.87 14.19 -5.74
C ALA A 190 -9.15 13.42 -4.43
N LEU A 191 -8.23 12.56 -3.98
CA LEU A 191 -8.35 11.85 -2.72
C LEU A 191 -7.67 12.60 -1.56
N VAL A 192 -6.74 13.52 -1.84
CA VAL A 192 -6.10 14.29 -0.77
C VAL A 192 -7.10 15.29 -0.22
N HIS A 193 -7.31 15.22 1.09
CA HIS A 193 -8.11 16.22 1.79
C HIS A 193 -7.23 17.44 2.07
N ASP A 194 -7.74 18.65 1.84
CA ASP A 194 -7.05 19.84 2.30
C ASP A 194 -7.04 19.82 3.84
N SER A 195 -5.84 19.78 4.43
CA SER A 195 -5.64 19.80 5.87
C SER A 195 -6.22 21.04 6.56
N THR A 196 -6.61 22.05 5.78
CA THR A 196 -7.14 23.33 6.23
C THR A 196 -8.68 23.37 6.24
N GLU A 197 -9.35 22.42 5.60
CA GLU A 197 -10.81 22.34 5.61
C GLU A 197 -11.29 21.61 6.88
N GLU A 198 -11.96 22.35 7.76
CA GLU A 198 -12.71 21.73 8.86
C GLU A 198 -13.80 20.84 8.23
N LEU A 199 -13.61 19.52 8.34
CA LEU A 199 -14.62 18.57 7.89
C LEU A 199 -15.92 18.89 8.61
N PRO A 200 -17.02 19.15 7.87
CA PRO A 200 -18.28 19.52 8.48
C PRO A 200 -18.67 18.44 9.50
N GLU A 201 -18.84 18.83 10.76
CA GLU A 201 -19.40 17.95 11.77
C GLU A 201 -20.87 17.74 11.42
N ASP A 202 -21.20 16.55 10.96
CA ASP A 202 -22.59 16.13 10.85
C ASP A 202 -23.10 15.82 12.26
N GLU A 203 -24.01 16.65 12.77
CA GLU A 203 -24.61 16.49 14.11
C GLU A 203 -25.37 15.16 14.26
N GLN A 204 -25.67 14.47 13.15
CA GLN A 204 -26.31 13.16 13.12
C GLN A 204 -25.30 12.00 13.04
N GLU A 205 -23.99 12.29 12.91
CA GLU A 205 -22.92 11.29 12.84
C GLU A 205 -22.81 10.52 14.16
N THR A 206 -22.78 9.19 14.07
CA THR A 206 -22.51 8.35 15.25
C THR A 206 -21.06 8.46 15.68
N GLU A 207 -20.77 8.22 16.96
CA GLU A 207 -19.38 8.13 17.47
C GLU A 207 -18.51 7.07 16.74
N HIS A 208 -19.13 6.07 16.12
CA HIS A 208 -18.41 5.12 15.28
C HIS A 208 -18.00 5.72 13.93
N GLU A 209 -18.91 6.42 13.27
CA GLU A 209 -18.66 7.10 12.00
C GLU A 209 -17.63 8.21 12.18
N LYS A 210 -17.74 9.01 13.25
CA LYS A 210 -16.76 10.04 13.59
C LYS A 210 -15.35 9.46 13.74
N ARG A 211 -15.21 8.33 14.45
CA ARG A 211 -13.92 7.62 14.58
C ARG A 211 -13.40 7.10 13.24
N LYS A 212 -14.27 6.55 12.40
CA LYS A 212 -13.91 6.04 11.07
C LYS A 212 -13.42 7.17 10.16
N ARG A 213 -14.13 8.30 10.15
CA ARG A 213 -13.77 9.51 9.41
C ARG A 213 -12.41 10.05 9.84
N LEU A 214 -12.21 10.27 11.15
CA LEU A 214 -10.92 10.72 11.69
C LEU A 214 -9.76 9.78 11.37
N LEU A 215 -10.01 8.47 11.34
CA LEU A 215 -8.99 7.50 10.94
C LEU A 215 -8.63 7.62 9.46
N CYS A 216 -9.60 7.86 8.58
CA CYS A 216 -9.33 8.12 7.16
C CYS A 216 -8.47 9.38 6.98
N CYS A 217 -8.72 10.45 7.73
CA CYS A 217 -7.93 11.69 7.64
C CYS A 217 -6.45 11.54 8.03
N GLN A 218 -6.06 10.43 8.63
CA GLN A 218 -4.67 10.12 9.00
C GLN A 218 -4.02 9.09 8.07
N ASP A 219 -4.80 8.51 7.15
CA ASP A 219 -4.31 7.48 6.24
C ASP A 219 -3.48 8.11 5.10
N PRO A 220 -2.32 7.53 4.71
CA PRO A 220 -1.52 8.00 3.59
C PRO A 220 -2.31 8.19 2.29
N VAL A 221 -3.35 7.39 2.06
CA VAL A 221 -4.21 7.52 0.88
C VAL A 221 -4.86 8.90 0.77
N TYR A 222 -5.21 9.51 1.91
CA TYR A 222 -5.93 10.78 1.95
C TYR A 222 -5.06 11.97 2.35
N THR A 223 -3.79 11.73 2.69
CA THR A 223 -2.85 12.74 3.21
C THR A 223 -1.61 12.92 2.33
N VAL A 224 -1.29 11.95 1.48
CA VAL A 224 -0.14 12.02 0.57
C VAL A 224 -0.64 12.29 -0.84
N ASN A 225 -0.13 13.36 -1.46
CA ASN A 225 -0.34 13.65 -2.88
C ASN A 225 0.47 12.65 -3.72
N LEU A 226 -0.22 11.85 -4.54
CA LEU A 226 0.41 10.78 -5.31
C LEU A 226 1.44 11.30 -6.32
N LYS A 227 1.08 12.37 -7.04
CA LYS A 227 1.95 13.01 -8.04
C LYS A 227 3.26 13.47 -7.41
N GLU A 228 3.17 14.25 -6.33
CA GLU A 228 4.34 14.76 -5.61
C GLU A 228 5.17 13.62 -5.02
N TYR A 229 4.52 12.60 -4.47
CA TYR A 229 5.20 11.44 -3.91
C TYR A 229 6.01 10.68 -4.96
N ILE A 230 5.42 10.39 -6.13
CA ILE A 230 6.12 9.71 -7.24
C ILE A 230 7.34 10.52 -7.69
N LEU A 231 7.19 11.84 -7.84
CA LEU A 231 8.30 12.73 -8.21
C LEU A 231 9.46 12.61 -7.20
N VAL A 232 9.16 12.66 -5.91
CA VAL A 232 10.15 12.54 -4.84
C VAL A 232 10.84 11.17 -4.87
N GLN A 233 10.09 10.08 -5.07
CA GLN A 233 10.68 8.73 -5.17
C GLN A 233 11.58 8.57 -6.40
N LEU A 234 11.18 9.14 -7.55
CA LEU A 234 11.99 9.13 -8.76
C LEU A 234 13.28 9.93 -8.62
N GLN A 235 13.21 11.12 -8.02
CA GLN A 235 14.39 11.93 -7.72
C GLN A 235 15.35 11.22 -6.77
N ALA A 236 14.82 10.59 -5.72
CA ALA A 236 15.64 9.80 -4.79
C ALA A 236 16.26 8.58 -5.48
N CYS A 237 15.52 7.88 -6.34
CA CYS A 237 16.02 6.78 -7.15
C CYS A 237 17.16 7.22 -8.08
N GLN A 238 17.01 8.37 -8.76
CA GLN A 238 18.06 8.96 -9.60
C GLN A 238 19.32 9.28 -8.79
N GLN A 239 19.17 9.93 -7.63
CA GLN A 239 20.30 10.27 -6.75
C GLN A 239 21.06 9.03 -6.28
N GLN A 240 20.33 7.94 -6.02
CA GLN A 240 20.89 6.70 -5.53
C GLN A 240 21.64 5.89 -6.59
N HIS A 241 21.10 5.81 -7.81
CA HIS A 241 21.65 4.97 -8.89
C HIS A 241 22.53 5.74 -9.90
N GLY A 242 22.54 7.07 -9.82
CA GLY A 242 23.24 7.95 -10.74
C GLY A 242 22.50 8.15 -12.07
N GLU A 243 22.82 9.24 -12.76
CA GLU A 243 22.11 9.67 -13.96
C GLU A 243 22.14 8.64 -15.10
N GLU A 244 23.28 7.97 -15.33
CA GLU A 244 23.40 7.04 -16.45
C GLU A 244 22.52 5.79 -16.26
N THR A 245 22.54 5.22 -15.06
CA THR A 245 21.69 4.05 -14.73
C THR A 245 20.22 4.45 -14.74
N PHE A 246 19.89 5.60 -14.14
CA PHE A 246 18.52 6.09 -14.12
C PHE A 246 17.99 6.34 -15.53
N LYS A 247 18.82 6.89 -16.43
CA LYS A 247 18.46 7.05 -17.84
C LYS A 247 18.11 5.72 -18.51
N LYS A 248 18.90 4.66 -18.28
CA LYS A 248 18.59 3.31 -18.80
C LYS A 248 17.27 2.76 -18.24
N LEU A 249 16.94 3.06 -16.99
CA LEU A 249 15.65 2.68 -16.39
C LEU A 249 14.50 3.44 -17.06
N ILE A 250 14.64 4.74 -17.27
CA ILE A 250 13.65 5.55 -17.98
C ILE A 250 13.47 5.08 -19.42
N ASP A 251 14.55 4.76 -20.12
CA ASP A 251 14.52 4.24 -21.50
C ASP A 251 13.89 2.83 -21.60
N SER A 252 13.73 2.11 -20.48
CA SER A 252 13.03 0.82 -20.42
C SER A 252 11.52 0.95 -20.31
N VAL A 253 11.02 2.14 -19.95
CA VAL A 253 9.59 2.43 -19.85
C VAL A 253 9.04 2.77 -21.22
N ASP A 254 7.81 2.33 -21.51
CA ASP A 254 7.15 2.68 -22.76
C ASP A 254 7.06 4.20 -22.96
N VAL A 255 7.28 4.65 -24.19
CA VAL A 255 7.36 6.08 -24.53
C VAL A 255 6.04 6.80 -24.25
N GLU A 256 4.89 6.15 -24.46
CA GLU A 256 3.57 6.73 -24.19
C GLU A 256 3.36 6.92 -22.69
N ILE A 257 3.71 5.90 -21.89
CA ILE A 257 3.66 5.97 -20.42
C ILE A 257 4.54 7.09 -19.89
N MET A 258 5.74 7.25 -20.44
CA MET A 258 6.65 8.34 -20.05
C MET A 258 6.12 9.72 -20.44
N GLN A 259 5.45 9.85 -21.60
CA GLN A 259 4.82 11.10 -22.01
C GLN A 259 3.66 11.46 -21.07
N GLN A 260 2.80 10.50 -20.74
CA GLN A 260 1.71 10.69 -19.77
C GLN A 260 2.24 11.09 -18.39
N LEU A 261 3.29 10.42 -17.90
CA LEU A 261 3.94 10.81 -16.64
C LEU A 261 4.46 12.25 -16.68
N GLN A 262 5.11 12.64 -17.78
CA GLN A 262 5.60 14.00 -17.97
C GLN A 262 4.45 15.03 -18.01
N GLU A 263 3.29 14.68 -18.56
CA GLU A 263 2.11 15.55 -18.55
C GLU A 263 1.60 15.81 -17.15
N PHE A 264 1.53 14.79 -16.29
CA PHE A 264 1.20 14.99 -14.88
C PHE A 264 2.24 15.84 -14.15
N MET A 265 3.52 15.76 -14.56
CA MET A 265 4.62 16.50 -13.94
C MET A 265 4.77 17.93 -14.42
N LYS A 266 4.03 18.38 -15.44
CA LYS A 266 4.03 19.78 -15.86
C LYS A 266 3.40 20.64 -14.76
N VAL A 267 4.14 21.68 -14.35
CA VAL A 267 3.71 22.70 -13.39
C VAL A 267 2.85 23.73 -14.08
#